data_AF-A0A8X6YT47-F1
#
_entry.id   AF-A0A8X6YT47-F1
#
_cell.length_a   1.000
_cell.length_b   1.000
_cell.length_c   1.000
_cell.angle_alpha   90.00
_cell.angle_beta   90.00
_cell.angle_gamma   90.00
#
_symmetry.space_group_name_H-M   'P 1'
#
loop_
_entity.id
_entity.type
_entity.pdbx_description
1 polymer ?
#
loop_
_entity_poly.entity_id
_entity_poly.type
_entity_poly.pdbx_seq_one_letter_code
_entity_poly.pdbx_strand_id
1 'polypeptide(L)'
;MVDKYSVPCCIVVDKSPMLVRLLLIACDSLRCTSCDFKVSIFRDFAWDPSTNYLFLRNNMPDFEKVRSKLKVKRGWCAYGCQCHAMSVNVFMEMKKASHVKWVCAGH
;
A
#
# COMPACT_ATOMS: atom_id res chain seq x y z
N MET A 1 18.72 -5.66 -27.08
CA MET A 1 17.76 -6.43 -26.27
C MET A 1 17.08 -5.43 -25.37
N VAL A 2 15.85 -5.04 -25.69
CA VAL A 2 15.12 -3.98 -24.98
C VAL A 2 14.00 -4.70 -24.23
N ASP A 3 14.07 -4.73 -22.90
CA ASP A 3 13.10 -5.40 -22.04
C ASP A 3 11.69 -4.87 -22.29
N LYS A 4 10.91 -5.64 -23.04
CA LYS A 4 9.48 -5.39 -23.25
C LYS A 4 8.73 -5.89 -22.01
N TYR A 5 7.98 -4.97 -21.38
CA TYR A 5 6.93 -5.23 -20.38
C TYR A 5 7.34 -5.38 -18.89
N SER A 6 8.34 -4.65 -18.41
CA SER A 6 8.40 -4.40 -16.95
C SER A 6 7.33 -3.38 -16.57
N VAL A 7 6.13 -3.86 -16.25
CA VAL A 7 5.05 -3.01 -15.70
C VAL A 7 5.55 -2.46 -14.36
N PRO A 8 5.58 -1.12 -14.17
CA PRO A 8 6.00 -0.56 -12.91
C PRO A 8 5.03 -1.02 -11.82
N CYS A 9 5.56 -1.59 -10.73
CA CYS A 9 4.75 -1.93 -9.57
C CYS A 9 4.13 -0.65 -8.99
N CYS A 10 2.81 -0.58 -8.99
CA CYS A 10 2.07 0.60 -8.57
C CYS A 10 1.22 0.34 -7.34
N ILE A 11 0.95 1.42 -6.61
CA ILE A 11 0.06 1.46 -5.47
C ILE A 11 -1.28 2.02 -6.02
N VAL A 12 -2.30 1.17 -6.15
CA VAL A 12 -3.58 1.57 -6.78
C VAL A 12 -4.63 1.86 -5.73
N VAL A 13 -5.48 2.83 -6.04
CA VAL A 13 -6.77 3.04 -5.40
C VAL A 13 -7.83 3.28 -6.47
N ASP A 14 -8.85 2.44 -6.47
CA ASP A 14 -9.93 2.48 -7.47
C ASP A 14 -10.87 3.68 -7.22
N LYS A 15 -11.25 4.37 -8.31
CA LYS A 15 -12.28 5.41 -8.31
C LYS A 15 -13.10 5.44 -9.62
N SER A 16 -13.38 4.33 -10.33
CA SER A 16 -14.52 4.31 -11.30
C SER A 16 -14.79 2.96 -11.99
N PRO A 17 -16.04 2.67 -12.39
CA PRO A 17 -16.47 1.30 -12.66
C PRO A 17 -16.31 0.77 -14.10
N MET A 18 -15.86 1.53 -15.11
CA MET A 18 -16.10 1.06 -16.50
C MET A 18 -15.01 1.12 -17.59
N LEU A 19 -13.84 1.78 -17.46
CA LEU A 19 -12.92 1.87 -18.63
C LEU A 19 -11.41 1.85 -18.39
N VAL A 20 -10.90 1.48 -17.21
CA VAL A 20 -9.45 1.36 -16.94
C VAL A 20 -9.05 -0.11 -16.72
N ARG A 21 -9.46 -0.97 -17.65
CA ARG A 21 -9.19 -2.42 -17.59
C ARG A 21 -7.88 -2.85 -18.27
N LEU A 22 -7.07 -1.90 -18.77
CA LEU A 22 -5.73 -2.20 -19.30
C LEU A 22 -4.63 -1.71 -18.34
N LEU A 23 -4.04 -2.69 -17.65
CA LEU A 23 -2.58 -2.80 -17.41
C LEU A 23 -1.94 -2.22 -16.13
N LEU A 24 -2.66 -1.90 -15.07
CA LEU A 24 -2.01 -1.56 -13.78
C LEU A 24 -2.53 -2.44 -12.65
N ILE A 25 -1.88 -3.60 -12.47
CA ILE A 25 -2.08 -4.47 -11.32
C ILE A 25 -1.36 -3.82 -10.12
N ALA A 26 -2.11 -3.53 -9.06
CA ALA A 26 -1.49 -3.12 -7.80
C ALA A 26 -0.65 -4.27 -7.28
N CYS A 27 0.60 -4.00 -6.91
CA CYS A 27 1.45 -5.05 -6.35
C CYS A 27 0.89 -5.51 -4.99
N ASP A 28 0.49 -6.78 -4.90
CA ASP A 28 0.02 -7.44 -3.68
C ASP A 28 1.14 -8.20 -2.95
N SER A 29 2.33 -8.25 -3.55
CA SER A 29 3.57 -8.84 -3.03
C SER A 29 4.58 -7.78 -2.55
N LEU A 30 4.08 -6.67 -2.02
CA LEU A 30 4.94 -5.61 -1.48
C LEU A 30 5.60 -6.05 -0.17
N ARG A 31 6.88 -5.74 -0.02
CA ARG A 31 7.69 -6.02 1.15
C ARG A 31 8.45 -4.80 1.60
N CYS A 32 8.49 -4.55 2.90
CA CYS A 32 9.28 -3.47 3.46
C CYS A 32 10.71 -3.91 3.73
N THR A 33 11.70 -3.23 3.17
CA THR A 33 13.11 -3.57 3.39
C THR A 33 13.65 -3.09 4.75
N SER A 34 12.92 -2.22 5.46
CA SER A 34 13.32 -1.77 6.81
C SER A 34 12.95 -2.76 7.92
N CYS A 35 11.76 -3.35 7.85
CA CYS A 35 11.27 -4.29 8.88
C CYS A 35 11.16 -5.73 8.36
N ASP A 36 11.36 -5.96 7.06
CA ASP A 36 11.27 -7.26 6.41
C ASP A 36 9.87 -7.91 6.41
N PHE A 37 8.83 -7.14 6.77
CA PHE A 37 7.44 -7.60 6.73
C PHE A 37 6.77 -7.34 5.39
N LYS A 38 5.81 -8.21 5.04
CA LYS A 38 4.86 -7.97 3.95
C LYS A 38 4.04 -6.70 4.25
N VAL A 39 3.86 -5.87 3.23
CA VAL A 39 2.99 -4.70 3.30
C VAL A 39 1.55 -5.17 3.15
N SER A 40 0.72 -4.90 4.16
CA SER A 40 -0.70 -5.18 4.13
C SER A 40 -1.45 -4.06 3.41
N ILE A 41 -2.54 -4.41 2.74
CA ILE A 41 -3.35 -3.52 1.91
C ILE A 41 -4.79 -3.57 2.41
N PHE A 42 -5.33 -2.42 2.81
CA PHE A 42 -6.71 -2.26 3.27
C PHE A 42 -7.44 -1.29 2.33
N ARG A 43 -8.29 -1.84 1.46
CA ARG A 43 -9.08 -1.08 0.47
C ARG A 43 -10.24 -0.35 1.13
N ASP A 44 -10.56 0.84 0.62
CA ASP A 44 -11.59 1.74 1.17
C ASP A 44 -11.32 2.16 2.62
N PHE A 45 -10.05 2.18 3.00
CA PHE A 45 -9.58 2.69 4.29
C PHE A 45 -8.47 3.72 4.12
N ALA A 46 -8.34 4.57 5.13
CA ALA A 46 -7.19 5.44 5.35
C ALA A 46 -6.74 5.32 6.81
N TRP A 47 -5.44 5.38 7.05
CA TRP A 47 -4.88 5.47 8.39
C TRP A 47 -5.29 6.78 9.06
N ASP A 48 -5.60 6.69 10.35
CA ASP A 48 -5.78 7.86 11.20
C ASP A 48 -4.44 8.62 11.32
N PRO A 49 -4.42 9.97 11.21
CA PRO A 49 -3.18 10.75 11.33
C PRO A 49 -2.42 10.58 12.65
N SER A 50 -3.08 10.14 13.72
CA SER A 50 -2.46 9.82 15.02
C SER A 50 -1.78 8.45 15.04
N THR A 51 -1.79 7.70 13.94
CA THR A 51 -1.09 6.41 13.82
C THR A 51 0.41 6.65 13.92
N ASN A 52 1.04 6.06 14.93
CA ASN A 52 2.47 6.22 15.18
C ASN A 52 3.21 4.89 15.02
N TYR A 53 4.54 4.98 15.04
CA TYR A 53 5.43 3.84 14.87
C TYR A 53 5.19 2.71 15.90
N LEU A 54 5.00 3.04 17.19
CA LEU A 54 4.78 2.05 18.24
C LEU A 54 3.49 1.25 18.02
N PHE A 55 2.43 1.93 17.59
CA PHE A 55 1.18 1.27 17.23
C PHE A 55 1.38 0.27 16.10
N LEU A 56 2.07 0.67 15.03
CA LEU A 56 2.32 -0.19 13.88
C LEU A 56 3.16 -1.41 14.26
N ARG A 57 4.24 -1.21 15.02
CA ARG A 57 5.15 -2.29 15.45
C ARG A 57 4.43 -3.37 16.24
N ASN A 58 3.47 -2.98 17.08
CA ASN A 58 2.80 -3.90 18.00
C ASN A 58 1.57 -4.58 17.37
N ASN A 59 0.93 -3.96 16.38
CA ASN A 59 -0.37 -4.39 15.88
C ASN A 59 -0.35 -4.90 14.43
N MET A 60 0.59 -4.48 13.59
CA MET A 60 0.68 -5.01 12.22
C MET A 60 1.25 -6.43 12.21
N PRO A 61 0.75 -7.33 11.34
CA PRO A 61 -0.22 -7.10 10.26
C PRO A 61 -1.69 -7.44 10.61
N ASP A 62 -2.02 -7.60 11.88
CA ASP A 62 -3.33 -8.09 12.33
C ASP A 62 -4.43 -7.03 12.12
N PHE A 63 -5.37 -7.32 11.20
CA PHE A 63 -6.44 -6.40 10.83
C PHE A 63 -7.29 -5.97 12.04
N GLU A 64 -7.67 -6.90 12.91
CA GLU A 64 -8.55 -6.57 14.05
C GLU A 64 -7.86 -5.63 15.03
N LYS A 65 -6.54 -5.79 15.21
CA LYS A 65 -5.75 -4.90 16.06
C LYS A 65 -5.57 -3.51 15.44
N VAL A 66 -5.36 -3.44 14.13
CA VAL A 66 -5.15 -2.15 13.45
C VAL A 66 -6.43 -1.42 13.09
N ARG A 67 -7.59 -2.11 13.12
CA ARG A 67 -8.91 -1.56 12.79
C ARG A 67 -9.25 -0.26 13.51
N SER A 68 -8.82 -0.13 14.77
CA SER A 68 -9.02 1.09 15.58
C SER A 68 -8.36 2.35 14.99
N LYS A 69 -7.36 2.18 14.13
CA LYS A 69 -6.65 3.27 13.42
C LYS A 69 -6.96 3.32 11.92
N LEU A 70 -7.88 2.49 11.44
CA LEU A 70 -8.35 2.52 10.05
C LEU A 70 -9.71 3.22 9.97
N LYS A 71 -9.77 4.31 9.21
CA LYS A 71 -11.00 5.04 8.92
C LYS A 71 -11.56 4.59 7.58
N VAL A 72 -12.83 4.20 7.55
CA VAL A 72 -13.54 3.92 6.29
C VAL A 72 -13.51 5.17 5.42
N LYS A 73 -12.97 5.05 4.22
CA LYS A 73 -12.81 6.14 3.28
C LYS A 73 -12.80 5.58 1.86
N ARG A 74 -13.96 5.64 1.19
CA ARG A 74 -14.13 5.07 -0.15
C ARG A 74 -13.17 5.68 -1.16
N GLY A 75 -12.60 4.85 -2.02
CA GLY A 75 -11.60 5.28 -3.00
C GLY A 75 -10.30 5.77 -2.36
N TRP A 76 -10.01 5.32 -1.14
CA TRP A 76 -8.70 5.37 -0.49
C TRP A 76 -8.18 3.95 -0.29
N CYS A 77 -6.86 3.81 -0.17
CA CYS A 77 -6.25 2.55 0.20
C CYS A 77 -5.17 2.81 1.24
N ALA A 78 -5.27 2.10 2.36
CA ALA A 78 -4.32 2.13 3.45
C ALA A 78 -3.32 0.99 3.28
N TYR A 79 -2.05 1.35 3.21
CA TYR A 79 -0.92 0.43 3.14
C TYR A 79 -0.16 0.48 4.45
N GLY A 80 0.33 -0.65 4.94
CA GLY A 80 1.12 -0.65 6.16
C GLY A 80 2.05 -1.84 6.30
N CYS A 81 3.14 -1.62 7.03
CA CYS A 81 4.00 -2.65 7.60
C CYS A 81 4.26 -2.28 9.08
N GLN A 82 5.10 -3.05 9.77
CA GLN A 82 5.39 -2.78 11.20
C GLN A 82 6.12 -1.46 11.47
N CYS A 83 6.71 -0.81 10.46
CA CYS A 83 7.48 0.42 10.66
C CYS A 83 6.90 1.65 9.94
N HIS A 84 5.94 1.47 9.03
CA HIS A 84 5.40 2.56 8.23
C HIS A 84 3.97 2.29 7.80
N ALA A 85 3.22 3.37 7.64
CA ALA A 85 1.85 3.36 7.16
C ALA A 85 1.67 4.52 6.19
N MET A 86 0.87 4.32 5.15
CA MET A 86 0.56 5.33 4.15
C MET A 86 -0.88 5.16 3.68
N SER A 87 -1.57 6.27 3.46
CA SER A 87 -2.88 6.28 2.81
C SER A 87 -2.76 6.99 1.47
N VAL A 88 -3.22 6.34 0.41
CA VAL A 88 -3.26 6.93 -0.93
C VAL A 88 -4.70 6.99 -1.42
N ASN A 89 -4.97 7.83 -2.41
CA ASN A 89 -6.28 8.01 -3.05
C ASN A 89 -6.22 8.28 -4.55
N VAL A 90 -5.01 8.26 -5.09
CA VAL A 90 -4.66 8.46 -6.48
C VAL A 90 -3.57 7.44 -6.77
N PHE A 91 -3.55 6.98 -8.01
CA PHE A 91 -2.48 6.13 -8.52
C PHE A 91 -1.10 6.78 -8.30
N MET A 92 -0.20 6.06 -7.65
CA MET A 92 1.17 6.49 -7.46
C MET A 92 2.16 5.37 -7.80
N GLU A 93 3.13 5.69 -8.66
CA GLU A 93 4.29 4.84 -8.90
C GLU A 93 5.12 4.71 -7.62
N MET A 94 5.54 3.49 -7.27
CA MET A 94 6.39 3.24 -6.10
C MET A 94 7.64 4.11 -6.05
N LYS A 95 8.27 4.39 -7.20
CA LYS A 95 9.46 5.24 -7.31
C LYS A 95 9.23 6.66 -6.77
N LYS A 96 7.98 7.15 -6.76
CA LYS A 96 7.60 8.49 -6.27
C LYS A 96 7.25 8.48 -4.78
N ALA A 97 7.04 7.32 -4.18
CA ALA A 97 6.80 7.17 -2.74
C ALA A 97 8.13 7.19 -1.96
N SER A 98 8.84 8.32 -1.99
CA SER A 98 10.20 8.48 -1.45
C SER A 98 10.33 8.26 0.07
N HIS A 99 9.22 8.26 0.80
CA HIS A 99 9.19 8.13 2.26
C HIS A 99 9.06 6.68 2.75
N VAL A 100 8.82 5.71 1.85
CA VAL A 100 8.72 4.29 2.21
C VAL A 100 9.80 3.46 1.55
N LYS A 101 10.38 2.52 2.29
CA LYS A 101 11.32 1.53 1.74
C LYS A 101 10.58 0.24 1.40
N TRP A 102 9.61 0.34 0.50
CA TRP A 102 8.79 -0.79 0.06
C TRP A 102 9.18 -1.20 -1.36
N VAL A 103 9.35 -2.50 -1.57
CA VAL A 103 9.73 -3.09 -2.85
C VAL A 103 8.76 -4.20 -3.22
N CYS A 104 8.59 -4.48 -4.50
CA CYS A 104 7.93 -5.70 -4.93
C CYS A 104 8.85 -6.89 -4.65
N ALA A 105 8.34 -7.93 -3.99
CA ALA A 105 9.07 -9.16 -3.71
C ALA A 105 8.98 -10.21 -4.84
N GLY A 106 8.58 -9.79 -6.05
CA GLY A 106 8.57 -10.62 -7.26
C GLY A 106 7.27 -10.45 -8.06
N HIS A 107 7.36 -9.71 -9.17
CA HIS A 107 6.46 -9.69 -10.33
C HIS A 107 7.34 -9.55 -11.57
#